data_AF-A0A9C8AA18-F1
#
_entry.id   AF-A0A9C8AA18-F1
#
_cell.length_a   1.000
_cell.length_b   1.000
_cell.length_c   1.000
_cell.angle_alpha   90.00
_cell.angle_beta   90.00
_cell.angle_gamma   90.00
#
_symmetry.space_group_name_H-M   'P 1'
#
loop_
_entity.id
_entity.type
_entity.pdbx_description
1 polymer ?
#
loop_
_entity_poly.entity_id
_entity_poly.type
_entity_poly.pdbx_seq_one_letter_code
_entity_poly.pdbx_strand_id
1 'polypeptide(L)'
;MTLYREERYEVKVSRTVLKTSLDWKQFRFSLTETAKRRGAHIYAELVGSGMSGDAYHMTLPHKDGDGARRCMLNALRNAHLNPDQIDYINAHGTSTPVGDKVETLAVKQAFGDHAKKLALSSTKSMTGHLLGAAGGLEAVFSVLSIRDQVAPPTINLVNLDPECAGLDYVPHTAREMKINVVLSNSFGFGGTNGTLVFKRLE
;
A
#
# COMPACT_ATOMS: atom_id res chain seq x y z
N MET A 1 -0.66 14.48 39.49
CA MET A 1 -1.15 15.17 38.28
C MET A 1 0.03 15.24 37.32
N THR A 2 0.23 14.18 36.53
CA THR A 2 1.47 13.98 35.75
C THR A 2 1.35 14.69 34.41
N LEU A 3 2.26 15.63 34.20
CA LEU A 3 2.43 16.43 32.99
C LEU A 3 2.86 15.52 31.83
N TYR A 4 2.01 15.34 30.81
CA TYR A 4 2.43 14.73 29.55
C TYR A 4 3.13 15.77 28.70
N ARG A 5 4.43 15.56 28.49
CA ARG A 5 5.28 16.30 27.55
C ARG A 5 5.02 15.72 26.16
N GLU A 6 4.53 16.52 25.23
CA GLU A 6 4.46 16.16 23.81
C GLU A 6 5.88 16.01 23.24
N GLU A 7 6.42 14.81 23.25
CA GLU A 7 7.56 14.47 22.40
C GLU A 7 7.01 14.00 21.04
N ARG A 8 7.08 14.88 20.04
CA ARG A 8 6.87 14.53 18.64
C ARG A 8 8.00 13.61 18.20
N TYR A 9 7.71 12.32 18.07
CA TYR A 9 8.60 11.39 17.38
C TYR A 9 8.46 11.61 15.88
N GLU A 10 9.26 12.50 15.30
CA GLU A 10 9.51 12.50 13.85
C GLU A 10 10.35 11.26 13.51
N VAL A 11 9.73 10.22 12.96
CA VAL A 11 10.48 9.18 12.25
C VAL A 11 10.94 9.78 10.93
N LYS A 12 12.15 10.34 10.90
CA LYS A 12 12.84 10.70 9.66
C LYS A 12 13.19 9.42 8.90
N VAL A 13 12.33 8.99 7.99
CA VAL A 13 12.69 7.99 6.98
C VAL A 13 13.65 8.67 6.01
N SER A 14 14.96 8.47 6.23
CA SER A 14 15.95 8.80 5.21
C SER A 14 15.76 7.85 4.02
N ARG A 15 15.83 8.38 2.78
CA ARG A 15 15.55 7.67 1.52
C ARG A 15 16.00 6.20 1.59
N THR A 16 15.04 5.30 1.72
CA THR A 16 15.27 3.87 1.88
C THR A 16 14.91 3.15 0.59
N VAL A 17 15.74 2.20 0.17
CA VAL A 17 15.70 1.52 -1.12
C VAL A 17 15.58 0.00 -0.93
N LEU A 18 14.88 -0.68 -1.84
CA LEU A 18 14.84 -2.15 -1.93
C LEU A 18 15.90 -2.73 -2.88
N LYS A 19 16.65 -3.77 -2.44
CA LYS A 19 17.69 -4.52 -3.19
C LYS A 19 17.36 -6.02 -3.29
N THR A 20 17.89 -6.69 -4.32
CA THR A 20 18.26 -8.12 -4.35
C THR A 20 19.76 -8.29 -4.71
N SER A 21 20.39 -9.38 -4.28
CA SER A 21 21.70 -9.86 -4.77
C SER A 21 21.50 -11.19 -5.49
N LEU A 22 22.36 -11.48 -6.49
CA LEU A 22 22.38 -12.70 -7.32
C LEU A 22 21.85 -13.95 -6.57
N ASP A 23 20.89 -14.63 -7.20
CA ASP A 23 20.07 -15.73 -6.67
C ASP A 23 19.17 -15.38 -5.47
N TRP A 24 17.95 -14.87 -5.74
CA TRP A 24 16.70 -14.90 -4.94
C TRP A 24 16.71 -14.75 -3.39
N LYS A 25 17.82 -14.45 -2.72
CA LYS A 25 17.97 -14.76 -1.29
C LYS A 25 17.48 -13.71 -0.29
N GLN A 26 17.19 -12.46 -0.70
CA GLN A 26 16.66 -11.47 0.25
C GLN A 26 16.12 -10.19 -0.40
N PHE A 27 14.94 -9.75 0.05
CA PHE A 27 14.50 -8.35 -0.07
C PHE A 27 15.02 -7.56 1.13
N ARG A 28 15.71 -6.44 0.86
CA ARG A 28 16.31 -5.62 1.92
C ARG A 28 16.05 -4.14 1.71
N PHE A 29 15.55 -3.49 2.76
CA PHE A 29 15.55 -2.03 2.90
C PHE A 29 16.95 -1.52 3.29
N SER A 30 17.43 -0.46 2.65
CA SER A 30 18.71 0.17 2.96
C SER A 30 18.70 1.65 2.62
N LEU A 31 19.44 2.47 3.38
CA LEU A 31 19.66 3.85 3.00
C LEU A 31 20.27 3.93 1.60
N THR A 32 19.82 4.90 0.81
CA THR A 32 20.21 5.05 -0.61
C THR A 32 21.72 5.15 -0.77
N GLU A 33 22.38 5.96 0.05
CA GLU A 33 23.84 6.12 0.02
C GLU A 33 24.57 4.81 0.35
N THR A 34 24.05 4.05 1.32
CA THR A 34 24.59 2.73 1.65
C THR A 34 24.38 1.74 0.50
N ALA A 35 23.22 1.78 -0.16
CA ALA A 35 22.91 0.93 -1.31
C ALA A 35 23.83 1.25 -2.50
N LYS A 36 24.05 2.53 -2.81
CA LYS A 36 24.98 2.99 -3.84
C LYS A 36 26.42 2.57 -3.54
N ARG A 37 26.90 2.80 -2.31
CA ARG A 37 28.26 2.47 -1.89
C ARG A 37 28.61 0.99 -2.07
N ARG A 38 27.64 0.09 -1.89
CA ARG A 38 27.85 -1.36 -2.04
C ARG A 38 27.54 -1.89 -3.46
N GLY A 39 27.32 -1.01 -4.45
CA GLY A 39 26.95 -1.40 -5.81
C GLY A 39 25.65 -2.19 -5.89
N ALA A 40 24.66 -1.86 -5.05
CA ALA A 40 23.38 -2.53 -5.08
C ALA A 40 22.54 -2.12 -6.29
N HIS A 41 21.86 -3.09 -6.91
CA HIS A 41 20.71 -2.77 -7.73
C HIS A 41 19.56 -2.28 -6.83
N ILE A 42 18.96 -1.17 -7.22
CA ILE A 42 17.94 -0.43 -6.48
C ILE A 42 16.65 -0.59 -7.30
N TYR A 43 15.61 -1.17 -6.72
CA TYR A 43 14.35 -1.42 -7.45
C TYR A 43 13.36 -0.26 -7.36
N ALA A 44 13.25 0.34 -6.18
CA ALA A 44 12.38 1.46 -5.89
C ALA A 44 12.84 2.16 -4.61
N GLU A 45 12.35 3.38 -4.42
CA GLU A 45 12.46 4.14 -3.17
C GLU A 45 11.18 3.96 -2.35
N LEU A 46 11.31 3.66 -1.06
CA LEU A 46 10.25 3.86 -0.08
C LEU A 46 10.25 5.35 0.28
N VAL A 47 9.29 6.09 -0.28
CA VAL A 47 9.22 7.55 -0.16
C VAL A 47 8.31 8.00 0.96
N GLY A 48 7.39 7.15 1.42
CA GLY A 48 6.60 7.45 2.61
C GLY A 48 5.90 6.25 3.23
N SER A 49 5.46 6.43 4.46
CA SER A 49 4.67 5.47 5.20
C SER A 49 3.59 6.15 6.05
N GLY A 50 2.51 5.42 6.29
CA GLY A 50 1.38 5.86 7.09
C GLY A 50 0.92 4.76 8.02
N MET A 51 0.47 5.17 9.20
CA MET A 51 -0.16 4.29 10.18
C MET A 51 -1.40 4.97 10.76
N SER A 52 -2.39 4.19 11.14
CA SER A 52 -3.55 4.66 11.89
C SER A 52 -4.15 3.53 12.75
N GLY A 53 -4.96 3.92 13.73
CA GLY A 53 -5.79 3.03 14.53
C GLY A 53 -7.26 3.44 14.43
N ASP A 54 -8.16 2.46 14.36
CA ASP A 54 -9.61 2.71 14.31
C ASP A 54 -10.22 2.85 15.71
N ALA A 55 -9.71 2.10 16.70
CA ALA A 55 -10.23 2.03 18.07
C ALA A 55 -11.76 1.81 18.15
N TYR A 56 -12.31 1.04 17.20
CA TYR A 56 -13.75 0.90 17.00
C TYR A 56 -14.30 -0.45 17.48
N HIS A 57 -13.67 -1.54 17.06
CA HIS A 57 -14.08 -2.91 17.39
C HIS A 57 -12.86 -3.81 17.49
N MET A 58 -12.97 -4.93 18.21
CA MET A 58 -11.84 -5.85 18.42
C MET A 58 -11.29 -6.43 17.10
N THR A 59 -12.17 -6.68 16.13
CA THR A 59 -11.82 -7.37 14.87
C THR A 59 -12.27 -6.64 13.62
N LEU A 60 -13.25 -5.72 13.72
CA LEU A 60 -13.83 -5.06 12.56
C LEU A 60 -13.22 -3.68 12.38
N PRO A 61 -13.00 -3.24 11.12
CA PRO A 61 -12.63 -1.87 10.87
C PRO A 61 -13.82 -0.93 11.15
N HIS A 62 -13.54 0.36 11.29
CA HIS A 62 -14.58 1.37 11.39
C HIS A 62 -15.40 1.38 10.09
N LYS A 63 -16.74 1.33 10.22
CA LYS A 63 -17.68 1.22 9.09
C LYS A 63 -17.51 2.31 8.00
N ASP A 64 -17.03 3.48 8.40
CA ASP A 64 -16.86 4.64 7.50
C ASP A 64 -15.50 4.64 6.77
N GLY A 65 -14.61 3.69 7.05
CA GLY A 65 -13.28 3.60 6.41
C GLY A 65 -12.29 4.69 6.78
N ASP A 66 -12.63 5.55 7.75
CA ASP A 66 -11.80 6.69 8.14
C ASP A 66 -10.39 6.28 8.59
N GLY A 67 -10.26 5.14 9.26
CA GLY A 67 -8.96 4.58 9.64
C GLY A 67 -8.03 4.33 8.45
N ALA A 68 -8.49 3.51 7.50
CA ALA A 68 -7.77 3.22 6.27
C ALA A 68 -7.51 4.51 5.45
N ARG A 69 -8.49 5.42 5.38
CA ARG A 69 -8.37 6.73 4.71
C ARG A 69 -7.25 7.56 5.34
N ARG A 70 -7.27 7.74 6.66
CA ARG A 70 -6.21 8.45 7.40
C ARG A 70 -4.86 7.79 7.20
N CYS A 71 -4.80 6.45 7.16
CA CYS A 71 -3.56 5.72 6.91
C CYS A 71 -2.95 6.08 5.56
N MET A 72 -3.75 6.03 4.49
CA MET A 72 -3.32 6.43 3.15
C MET A 72 -2.92 7.90 3.08
N LEU A 73 -3.71 8.81 3.64
CA LEU A 73 -3.39 10.24 3.67
C LEU A 73 -2.13 10.56 4.51
N ASN A 74 -1.87 9.81 5.58
CA ASN A 74 -0.63 9.92 6.35
C ASN A 74 0.56 9.53 5.49
N ALA A 75 0.45 8.43 4.73
CA ALA A 75 1.49 7.95 3.85
C ALA A 75 1.80 8.93 2.71
N LEU A 76 0.77 9.49 2.08
CA LEU A 76 0.90 10.53 1.05
C LEU A 76 1.56 11.81 1.59
N ARG A 77 1.13 12.28 2.78
CA ARG A 77 1.73 13.44 3.44
C ARG A 77 3.20 13.22 3.78
N ASN A 78 3.55 12.03 4.30
CA ASN A 78 4.92 11.66 4.59
C ASN A 78 5.78 11.57 3.32
N ALA A 79 5.20 11.11 2.21
CA ALA A 79 5.84 11.05 0.90
C ALA A 79 5.93 12.41 0.17
N HIS A 80 5.26 13.46 0.69
CA HIS A 80 5.07 14.72 -0.01
C HIS A 80 4.46 14.56 -1.41
N LEU A 81 3.48 13.66 -1.55
CA LEU A 81 2.78 13.38 -2.79
C LEU A 81 1.30 13.73 -2.69
N ASN A 82 0.75 14.20 -3.81
CA ASN A 82 -0.68 14.39 -3.99
C ASN A 82 -1.34 13.07 -4.45
N PRO A 83 -2.66 12.88 -4.19
CA PRO A 83 -3.37 11.68 -4.59
C PRO A 83 -3.31 11.36 -6.10
N ASP A 84 -3.27 12.39 -6.95
CA ASP A 84 -3.21 12.27 -8.42
C ASP A 84 -1.84 11.82 -8.95
N GLN A 85 -0.82 11.73 -8.08
CA GLN A 85 0.50 11.21 -8.42
C GLN A 85 0.63 9.70 -8.21
N ILE A 86 -0.41 9.04 -7.69
CA ILE A 86 -0.42 7.59 -7.49
C ILE A 86 -0.97 6.91 -8.73
N ASP A 87 -0.23 5.92 -9.25
CA ASP A 87 -0.60 5.19 -10.47
C ASP A 87 -1.35 3.89 -10.14
N TYR A 88 -1.00 3.25 -9.02
CA TYR A 88 -1.50 1.92 -8.66
C TYR A 88 -1.60 1.71 -7.14
N ILE A 89 -2.66 1.02 -6.70
CA ILE A 89 -2.81 0.53 -5.32
C ILE A 89 -2.80 -1.01 -5.33
N ASN A 90 -1.84 -1.60 -4.61
CA ASN A 90 -1.96 -2.97 -4.12
C ASN A 90 -2.75 -2.92 -2.80
N ALA A 91 -4.05 -3.21 -2.91
CA ALA A 91 -5.00 -3.16 -1.81
C ALA A 91 -4.77 -4.31 -0.82
N HIS A 92 -5.26 -4.12 0.41
CA HIS A 92 -5.27 -5.21 1.37
C HIS A 92 -6.23 -6.32 0.89
N GLY A 93 -7.43 -5.99 0.42
CA GLY A 93 -8.34 -6.88 -0.31
C GLY A 93 -8.41 -8.30 0.22
N THR A 94 -9.11 -8.49 1.34
CA THR A 94 -9.18 -9.77 2.06
C THR A 94 -10.31 -10.67 1.58
N SER A 95 -11.12 -10.20 0.61
CA SER A 95 -12.33 -10.89 0.17
C SER A 95 -13.37 -11.01 1.29
N THR A 96 -13.34 -10.11 2.27
CA THR A 96 -14.34 -10.06 3.34
C THR A 96 -15.40 -9.00 3.00
N PRO A 97 -16.71 -9.28 3.17
CA PRO A 97 -17.75 -8.33 2.80
C PRO A 97 -17.59 -6.96 3.46
N VAL A 98 -17.17 -6.90 4.73
CA VAL A 98 -16.96 -5.64 5.45
C VAL A 98 -15.64 -4.98 5.04
N GLY A 99 -14.55 -5.74 5.01
CA GLY A 99 -13.21 -5.18 4.77
C GLY A 99 -13.09 -4.55 3.38
N ASP A 100 -13.56 -5.25 2.34
CA ASP A 100 -13.41 -4.78 0.96
C ASP A 100 -14.29 -3.54 0.68
N LYS A 101 -15.48 -3.46 1.28
CA LYS A 101 -16.36 -2.27 1.21
C LYS A 101 -15.70 -1.07 1.87
N VAL A 102 -15.18 -1.28 3.08
CA VAL A 102 -14.53 -0.23 3.88
C VAL A 102 -13.25 0.26 3.21
N GLU A 103 -12.42 -0.64 2.68
CA GLU A 103 -11.22 -0.26 1.93
C GLU A 103 -11.58 0.51 0.65
N THR A 104 -12.59 0.05 -0.09
CA THR A 104 -13.08 0.76 -1.29
C THR A 104 -13.58 2.16 -0.96
N LEU A 105 -14.37 2.30 0.10
CA LEU A 105 -14.85 3.60 0.58
C LEU A 105 -13.68 4.50 0.98
N ALA A 106 -12.71 3.97 1.71
CA ALA A 106 -11.52 4.70 2.14
C ALA A 106 -10.70 5.20 0.95
N VAL A 107 -10.53 4.39 -0.11
CA VAL A 107 -9.84 4.79 -1.34
C VAL A 107 -10.60 5.93 -2.02
N LYS A 108 -11.92 5.80 -2.21
CA LYS A 108 -12.74 6.88 -2.80
C LYS A 108 -12.60 8.18 -2.02
N GLN A 109 -12.62 8.13 -0.69
CA GLN A 109 -12.49 9.31 0.16
C GLN A 109 -11.07 9.90 0.18
N ALA A 110 -10.03 9.08 0.10
CA ALA A 110 -8.64 9.55 0.10
C ALA A 110 -8.22 10.15 -1.25
N PHE A 111 -8.74 9.61 -2.36
CA PHE A 111 -8.33 9.97 -3.72
C PHE A 111 -9.32 10.85 -4.47
N GLY A 112 -10.53 11.04 -3.95
CA GLY A 112 -11.56 11.87 -4.58
C GLY A 112 -11.82 11.44 -6.03
N ASP A 113 -11.82 12.39 -6.96
CA ASP A 113 -12.07 12.12 -8.38
C ASP A 113 -11.00 11.23 -9.03
N HIS A 114 -9.76 11.24 -8.54
CA HIS A 114 -8.68 10.40 -9.06
C HIS A 114 -8.95 8.91 -8.83
N ALA A 115 -9.73 8.56 -7.81
CA ALA A 115 -10.04 7.17 -7.44
C ALA A 115 -10.61 6.35 -8.62
N LYS A 116 -11.36 7.00 -9.52
CA LYS A 116 -12.00 6.36 -10.68
C LYS A 116 -11.02 5.92 -11.77
N LYS A 117 -9.81 6.49 -11.79
CA LYS A 117 -8.75 6.21 -12.76
C LYS A 117 -7.57 5.46 -12.15
N LEU A 118 -7.62 5.25 -10.84
CA LEU A 118 -6.55 4.64 -10.08
C LEU A 118 -6.66 3.12 -10.17
N ALA A 119 -5.69 2.49 -10.82
CA ALA A 119 -5.64 1.04 -10.94
C ALA A 119 -5.53 0.41 -9.54
N LEU A 120 -6.36 -0.58 -9.26
CA LEU A 120 -6.39 -1.24 -7.96
C LEU A 120 -6.52 -2.76 -8.10
N SER A 121 -5.72 -3.51 -7.36
CA SER A 121 -5.88 -4.96 -7.25
C SER A 121 -5.40 -5.48 -5.90
N SER A 122 -5.55 -6.78 -5.66
CA SER A 122 -5.03 -7.45 -4.46
C SER A 122 -4.30 -8.72 -4.85
N THR A 123 -3.00 -8.74 -4.52
CA THR A 123 -2.15 -9.92 -4.73
C THR A 123 -2.55 -11.10 -3.84
N LYS A 124 -3.36 -10.88 -2.79
CA LYS A 124 -3.90 -11.98 -1.97
C LYS A 124 -4.76 -12.97 -2.74
N SER A 125 -5.35 -12.54 -3.86
CA SER A 125 -6.11 -13.43 -4.74
C SER A 125 -5.26 -14.58 -5.28
N MET A 126 -3.94 -14.38 -5.41
CA MET A 126 -2.94 -15.42 -5.72
C MET A 126 -2.26 -15.98 -4.47
N THR A 127 -2.08 -15.05 -3.54
CA THR A 127 -1.42 -15.15 -2.25
C THR A 127 -1.89 -16.20 -1.26
N GLY A 128 -3.21 -16.20 -1.12
CA GLY A 128 -3.81 -16.32 0.21
C GLY A 128 -3.47 -15.14 1.14
N HIS A 129 -4.09 -15.11 2.31
CA HIS A 129 -3.79 -14.12 3.35
C HIS A 129 -2.75 -14.66 4.35
N LEU A 130 -1.49 -14.22 4.20
CA LEU A 130 -0.37 -14.71 5.01
C LEU A 130 -0.23 -14.08 6.41
N LEU A 131 -1.33 -13.56 6.97
CA LEU A 131 -1.37 -12.92 8.29
C LEU A 131 -0.20 -11.92 8.51
N GLY A 132 0.65 -12.16 9.50
CA GLY A 132 1.79 -11.29 9.82
C GLY A 132 2.82 -11.12 8.70
N ALA A 133 2.84 -12.01 7.70
CA ALA A 133 3.72 -11.89 6.53
C ALA A 133 3.07 -11.14 5.35
N ALA A 134 1.77 -10.81 5.42
CA ALA A 134 1.04 -10.18 4.32
C ALA A 134 1.70 -8.86 3.89
N GLY A 135 1.94 -7.93 4.84
CA GLY A 135 2.52 -6.62 4.54
C GLY A 135 3.86 -6.67 3.83
N GLY A 136 4.72 -7.62 4.19
CA GLY A 136 6.01 -7.81 3.54
C GLY A 136 5.86 -8.29 2.08
N LEU A 137 4.97 -9.24 1.84
CA LEU A 137 4.75 -9.78 0.50
C LEU A 137 4.02 -8.77 -0.42
N GLU A 138 3.03 -8.05 0.12
CA GLU A 138 2.33 -6.96 -0.58
C GLU A 138 3.30 -5.86 -1.01
N ALA A 139 4.25 -5.48 -0.14
CA ALA A 139 5.29 -4.50 -0.44
C ALA A 139 6.23 -5.00 -1.55
N VAL A 140 6.62 -6.28 -1.51
CA VAL A 140 7.44 -6.89 -2.57
C VAL A 140 6.74 -6.80 -3.92
N PHE A 141 5.48 -7.24 -4.01
CA PHE A 141 4.75 -7.18 -5.28
C PHE A 141 4.53 -5.74 -5.76
N SER A 142 4.29 -4.80 -4.86
CA SER A 142 4.18 -3.38 -5.21
C SER A 142 5.44 -2.84 -5.88
N VAL A 143 6.61 -3.27 -5.41
CA VAL A 143 7.90 -2.88 -6.00
C VAL A 143 8.16 -3.62 -7.31
N LEU A 144 7.74 -4.88 -7.41
CA LEU A 144 7.79 -5.61 -8.68
C LEU A 144 6.88 -4.98 -9.73
N SER A 145 5.72 -4.43 -9.35
CA SER A 145 4.88 -3.65 -10.27
C SER A 145 5.58 -2.43 -10.86
N ILE A 146 6.38 -1.72 -10.06
CA ILE A 146 7.24 -0.63 -10.55
C ILE A 146 8.34 -1.18 -11.46
N ARG A 147 8.99 -2.29 -11.10
CA ARG A 147 10.08 -2.85 -11.91
C ARG A 147 9.56 -3.31 -13.28
N ASP A 148 8.47 -4.07 -13.28
CA ASP A 148 7.95 -4.79 -14.43
C ASP A 148 6.96 -3.96 -15.25
N GLN A 149 6.52 -2.81 -14.73
CA GLN A 149 5.51 -1.95 -15.35
C GLN A 149 4.19 -2.70 -15.58
N VAL A 150 3.77 -3.45 -14.55
CA VAL A 150 2.58 -4.30 -14.57
C VAL A 150 1.82 -4.18 -13.25
N ALA A 151 0.52 -3.91 -13.33
CA ALA A 151 -0.41 -4.10 -12.23
C ALA A 151 -0.86 -5.58 -12.21
N PRO A 152 -0.57 -6.35 -11.14
CA PRO A 152 -1.01 -7.74 -11.04
C PRO A 152 -2.54 -7.83 -10.98
N PRO A 153 -3.12 -8.95 -11.41
CA PRO A 153 -4.57 -9.12 -11.37
C PRO A 153 -5.07 -9.50 -9.98
N THR A 154 -6.32 -9.11 -9.70
CA THR A 154 -7.20 -9.81 -8.77
C THR A 154 -7.89 -10.94 -9.52
N ILE A 155 -7.37 -12.17 -9.47
CA ILE A 155 -7.83 -13.23 -10.40
C ILE A 155 -9.26 -13.72 -10.15
N ASN A 156 -9.72 -13.65 -8.91
CA ASN A 156 -10.99 -14.24 -8.48
C ASN A 156 -12.14 -13.21 -8.48
N LEU A 157 -11.94 -12.05 -9.12
CA LEU A 157 -12.92 -10.97 -9.12
C LEU A 157 -13.98 -11.19 -10.21
N VAL A 158 -14.98 -12.03 -9.94
CA VAL A 158 -16.08 -12.35 -10.88
C VAL A 158 -17.34 -11.53 -10.59
N ASN A 159 -17.77 -11.53 -9.32
CA ASN A 159 -18.99 -10.88 -8.87
C ASN A 159 -18.63 -9.72 -7.93
N LEU A 160 -18.24 -8.58 -8.50
CA LEU A 160 -17.93 -7.39 -7.72
C LEU A 160 -19.16 -6.95 -6.92
N ASP A 161 -18.98 -6.75 -5.61
CA ASP A 161 -20.04 -6.20 -4.76
C ASP A 161 -20.42 -4.78 -5.26
N PRO A 162 -21.72 -4.47 -5.46
CA PRO A 162 -22.14 -3.14 -5.90
C PRO A 162 -21.62 -1.99 -5.02
N GLU A 163 -21.41 -2.21 -3.71
CA GLU A 163 -20.84 -1.20 -2.81
C GLU A 163 -19.36 -0.93 -3.09
N CYS A 164 -18.67 -1.88 -3.72
CA CYS A 164 -17.30 -1.74 -4.20
C CYS A 164 -17.21 -1.10 -5.60
N ALA A 165 -18.32 -0.86 -6.30
CA ALA A 165 -18.29 -0.29 -7.66
C ALA A 165 -17.65 1.11 -7.73
N GLY A 166 -17.11 1.49 -8.90
CA GLY A 166 -16.63 2.86 -9.15
C GLY A 166 -15.14 3.09 -8.92
N LEU A 167 -14.35 2.03 -8.75
CA LEU A 167 -12.89 2.03 -8.86
C LEU A 167 -12.45 1.24 -10.10
N ASP A 168 -11.25 1.52 -10.60
CA ASP A 168 -10.65 0.79 -11.72
C ASP A 168 -9.89 -0.45 -11.21
N TYR A 169 -10.64 -1.51 -10.94
CA TYR A 169 -10.04 -2.80 -10.56
C TYR A 169 -9.29 -3.43 -11.74
N VAL A 170 -8.24 -4.20 -11.44
CA VAL A 170 -7.54 -5.05 -12.42
C VAL A 170 -7.97 -6.52 -12.24
N PRO A 171 -9.10 -6.97 -12.83
CA PRO A 171 -9.57 -8.35 -12.68
C PRO A 171 -8.87 -9.32 -13.65
N HIS A 172 -8.73 -10.59 -13.24
CA HIS A 172 -8.36 -11.77 -14.05
C HIS A 172 -6.99 -11.77 -14.73
N THR A 173 -6.64 -10.72 -15.48
CA THR A 173 -5.42 -10.63 -16.28
C THR A 173 -4.62 -9.42 -15.83
N ALA A 174 -3.30 -9.62 -15.74
CA ALA A 174 -2.37 -8.54 -15.41
C ALA A 174 -2.49 -7.41 -16.44
N ARG A 175 -2.35 -6.17 -15.99
CA ARG A 175 -2.43 -4.99 -16.86
C ARG A 175 -1.03 -4.37 -16.99
N GLU A 176 -0.48 -4.40 -18.20
CA GLU A 176 0.69 -3.60 -18.54
C GLU A 176 0.32 -2.12 -18.48
N MET A 177 1.07 -1.34 -17.68
CA MET A 177 0.85 0.09 -17.56
C MET A 177 2.09 0.76 -16.97
N LYS A 178 2.23 2.06 -17.25
CA LYS A 178 3.30 2.84 -16.62
C LYS A 178 3.00 2.98 -15.13
N ILE A 179 3.94 2.55 -14.28
CA ILE A 179 3.83 2.63 -12.82
C ILE A 179 5.08 3.31 -12.28
N ASN A 180 4.93 4.55 -11.81
CA ASN A 180 5.98 5.33 -11.16
C ASN A 180 5.76 5.37 -9.65
N VAL A 181 4.52 5.41 -9.17
CA VAL A 181 4.20 5.42 -7.74
C VAL A 181 3.14 4.38 -7.39
N VAL A 182 3.44 3.56 -6.38
CA VAL A 182 2.54 2.52 -5.87
C VAL A 182 2.27 2.71 -4.39
N LEU A 183 1.02 2.49 -4.02
CA LEU A 183 0.57 2.37 -2.65
C LEU A 183 0.35 0.90 -2.28
N SER A 184 0.94 0.45 -1.18
CA SER A 184 0.77 -0.90 -0.63
C SER A 184 -0.01 -0.80 0.68
N ASN A 185 -1.26 -1.25 0.69
CA ASN A 185 -2.11 -1.26 1.87
C ASN A 185 -2.01 -2.59 2.61
N SER A 186 -1.91 -2.53 3.94
CA SER A 186 -2.00 -3.69 4.82
C SER A 186 -2.78 -3.34 6.08
N PHE A 187 -4.00 -3.85 6.22
CA PHE A 187 -4.94 -3.45 7.27
C PHE A 187 -5.26 -4.62 8.19
N GLY A 188 -4.75 -4.56 9.41
CA GLY A 188 -4.94 -5.60 10.41
C GLY A 188 -6.31 -5.57 11.08
N PHE A 189 -6.67 -6.70 11.70
CA PHE A 189 -7.87 -6.81 12.53
C PHE A 189 -7.95 -5.71 13.58
N GLY A 190 -9.17 -5.27 13.86
CA GLY A 190 -9.45 -4.20 14.83
C GLY A 190 -8.97 -2.81 14.37
N GLY A 191 -8.59 -2.68 13.10
CA GLY A 191 -8.23 -1.41 12.48
C GLY A 191 -6.83 -0.92 12.82
N THR A 192 -5.86 -1.83 12.91
CA THR A 192 -4.44 -1.46 12.91
C THR A 192 -3.97 -1.36 11.46
N ASN A 193 -3.90 -0.14 10.93
CA ASN A 193 -3.69 0.08 9.50
C ASN A 193 -2.25 0.50 9.21
N GLY A 194 -1.65 -0.09 8.19
CA GLY A 194 -0.35 0.30 7.65
C GLY A 194 -0.40 0.51 6.13
N THR A 195 0.28 1.55 5.68
CA THR A 195 0.35 1.90 4.26
C THR A 195 1.77 2.34 3.89
N LEU A 196 2.32 1.83 2.79
CA LEU A 196 3.64 2.19 2.27
C LEU A 196 3.52 2.80 0.88
N VAL A 197 4.37 3.79 0.57
CA VAL A 197 4.45 4.43 -0.75
C VAL A 197 5.81 4.16 -1.38
N PHE A 198 5.79 3.48 -2.52
CA PHE A 198 6.99 3.19 -3.31
C PHE A 198 7.03 4.04 -4.57
N LYS A 199 8.21 4.56 -4.92
CA LYS A 199 8.44 5.37 -6.11
C LYS A 199 9.57 4.78 -6.96
N ARG A 200 9.39 4.82 -8.29
CA ARG A 200 10.42 4.51 -9.29
C ARG A 200 11.59 5.48 -9.16
N LEU A 201 12.79 5.00 -9.38
CA LEU A 201 13.97 5.86 -9.43
C LEU A 201 13.91 6.82 -10.61
N GLU A 202 14.44 8.01 -10.38
CA GLU A 202 14.76 9.01 -11.40
C GLU A 202 16.12 8.70 -12.05
#